data_AF-A0A7L4NPJ7-F1
#
_entry.id   AF-A0A7L4NPJ7-F1
#
_cell.length_a   1.000
_cell.length_b   1.000
_cell.length_c   1.000
_cell.angle_alpha   90.00
_cell.angle_beta   90.00
_cell.angle_gamma   90.00
#
_symmetry.space_group_name_H-M   'P 1'
#
loop_
_entity.id
_entity.type
_entity.pdbx_description
1 polymer ?
#
loop_
_entity_poly.entity_id
_entity_poly.type
_entity_poly.pdbx_seq_one_letter_code
_entity_poly.pdbx_strand_id
1 'polypeptide(L)'
;PKSKLLPALVLIRTIFLPLFILSNYQPRAHIQTVVFSQDVYPVVFTVLLGLSNGYLGTLVMVYGPKIMPKELAEASGVVMTFYLMLGLAVGSACSVLIVHLI
;
A
#
# COMPACT_ATOMS: atom_id res chain seq x y z
N PRO A 1 -9.53 4.86 21.36
CA PRO A 1 -9.76 4.39 19.98
C PRO A 1 -9.27 2.93 19.79
N LYS A 2 -10.17 1.93 19.87
CA LYS A 2 -9.84 0.48 19.87
C LYS A 2 -10.09 -0.24 18.53
N SER A 3 -10.29 0.49 17.43
CA SER A 3 -10.67 -0.15 16.17
C SER A 3 -9.46 -0.78 15.47
N LYS A 4 -9.32 -2.10 15.63
CA LYS A 4 -8.34 -2.94 14.91
C LYS A 4 -8.61 -3.04 13.39
N LEU A 5 -9.72 -2.46 12.92
CA LEU A 5 -10.12 -2.49 11.52
C LEU A 5 -9.18 -1.72 10.61
N LEU A 6 -8.66 -0.56 11.04
CA LEU A 6 -7.74 0.24 10.23
C LEU A 6 -6.42 -0.51 9.96
N PRO A 7 -5.70 -1.07 10.96
CA PRO A 7 -4.54 -1.91 10.70
C PRO A 7 -4.85 -3.15 9.86
N ALA A 8 -5.98 -3.82 10.11
CA ALA A 8 -6.37 -5.00 9.34
C ALA A 8 -6.61 -4.68 7.86
N LEU A 9 -7.29 -3.57 7.56
CA LEU A 9 -7.52 -3.09 6.20
C LEU A 9 -6.24 -2.60 5.51
N VAL A 10 -5.21 -2.18 6.26
CA VAL A 10 -3.90 -1.88 5.68
C VAL A 10 -3.15 -3.17 5.34
N LEU A 11 -3.17 -4.17 6.23
CA LEU A 11 -2.50 -5.46 6.00
C LEU A 11 -3.12 -6.25 4.84
N ILE A 12 -4.45 -6.23 4.69
CA ILE A 12 -5.12 -6.92 3.58
C ILE A 12 -4.71 -6.33 2.22
N ARG A 13 -4.27 -5.07 2.17
CA ARG A 13 -3.81 -4.43 0.92
C ARG A 13 -2.48 -5.01 0.43
N THR A 14 -1.68 -5.62 1.32
CA THR A 14 -0.46 -6.32 0.92
C THR A 14 -0.75 -7.52 0.02
N ILE A 15 -1.98 -8.08 0.05
CA ILE A 15 -2.41 -9.17 -0.83
C ILE A 15 -2.47 -8.73 -2.31
N PHE A 16 -2.64 -7.43 -2.60
CA PHE A 16 -2.61 -6.97 -3.99
C PHE A 16 -1.24 -7.16 -4.63
N LEU A 17 -0.14 -7.13 -3.87
CA LEU A 17 1.21 -7.30 -4.37
C LEU A 17 1.44 -8.67 -5.07
N PRO A 18 1.18 -9.83 -4.43
CA PRO A 18 1.27 -11.12 -5.13
C PRO A 18 0.24 -11.25 -6.26
N LEU A 19 -0.95 -10.64 -6.15
CA LEU A 19 -1.94 -10.65 -7.23
C LEU A 19 -1.44 -9.91 -8.49
N PHE A 20 -0.70 -8.81 -8.33
CA PHE A 20 -0.03 -8.13 -9.43
C PHE A 20 1.08 -8.97 -10.06
N ILE A 21 1.88 -9.66 -9.25
CA ILE A 21 2.95 -10.56 -9.75
C ILE A 21 2.36 -11.74 -10.55
N LEU A 22 1.20 -12.26 -10.14
CA LEU A 22 0.47 -13.35 -10.81
C LEU A 22 -0.30 -12.90 -12.07
N SER A 23 -0.40 -11.59 -12.32
CA SER A 23 -1.00 -11.04 -13.54
C SER A 23 -0.06 -11.16 -14.74
N ASN A 24 -0.54 -10.84 -15.94
CA ASN A 24 0.19 -11.04 -17.19
C ASN A 24 1.39 -10.05 -17.39
N TYR A 25 2.41 -10.09 -16.53
CA TYR A 25 3.63 -9.28 -16.63
C TYR A 25 4.68 -9.92 -17.57
N GLN A 26 5.03 -9.23 -18.66
CA GLN A 26 6.06 -9.66 -19.63
C GLN A 26 7.21 -8.64 -19.69
N PRO A 27 8.47 -9.06 -19.95
CA PRO A 27 8.96 -10.42 -20.22
C PRO A 27 9.25 -11.21 -18.92
N ARG A 28 8.94 -12.50 -18.93
CA ARG A 28 9.01 -13.39 -17.74
C ARG A 28 10.20 -14.33 -17.85
N ALA A 29 11.16 -14.24 -16.92
CA ALA A 29 12.34 -15.12 -16.92
C ALA A 29 12.15 -16.37 -16.02
N HIS A 30 11.51 -16.24 -14.84
CA HIS A 30 11.46 -17.33 -13.84
C HIS A 30 10.07 -17.89 -13.47
N ILE A 31 8.97 -17.12 -13.55
CA ILE A 31 7.65 -17.57 -13.02
C ILE A 31 6.65 -17.76 -14.16
N GLN A 32 6.34 -18.99 -14.60
CA GLN A 32 5.45 -19.22 -15.77
C GLN A 32 3.94 -19.29 -15.46
N THR A 33 3.52 -19.19 -14.21
CA THR A 33 2.11 -19.37 -13.82
C THR A 33 1.30 -18.08 -13.99
N VAL A 34 0.62 -17.93 -15.13
CA VAL A 34 -0.33 -16.84 -15.38
C VAL A 34 -1.72 -17.28 -14.92
N VAL A 35 -2.18 -16.77 -13.78
CA VAL A 35 -3.56 -17.03 -13.29
C VAL A 35 -4.54 -16.04 -13.93
N PHE A 36 -4.08 -14.81 -14.18
CA PHE A 36 -4.89 -13.74 -14.75
C PHE A 36 -4.30 -13.27 -16.09
N SER A 37 -4.74 -13.90 -17.18
CA SER A 37 -4.21 -13.62 -18.54
C SER A 37 -4.74 -12.33 -19.17
N GLN A 38 -5.86 -11.78 -18.66
CA GLN A 38 -6.49 -10.58 -19.21
C GLN A 38 -6.05 -9.32 -18.48
N ASP A 39 -5.78 -8.25 -19.23
CA ASP A 39 -5.31 -6.96 -18.70
C ASP A 39 -6.37 -6.24 -17.83
N VAL A 40 -7.63 -6.70 -17.89
CA VAL A 40 -8.72 -6.18 -17.05
C VAL A 40 -8.45 -6.42 -15.56
N TYR A 41 -7.83 -7.55 -15.19
CA TYR A 41 -7.56 -7.90 -13.79
C TYR A 41 -6.58 -6.93 -13.10
N PRO A 42 -5.36 -6.68 -13.63
CA PRO A 42 -4.46 -5.71 -13.03
C PRO A 42 -5.04 -4.29 -13.01
N VAL A 43 -5.89 -3.90 -13.98
CA VAL A 43 -6.59 -2.61 -13.97
C VAL A 43 -7.55 -2.54 -12.77
N VAL A 44 -8.39 -3.55 -12.57
CA VAL A 44 -9.33 -3.60 -11.44
C VAL A 44 -8.59 -3.57 -10.10
N PHE A 45 -7.53 -4.37 -9.95
CA PHE A 45 -6.71 -4.36 -8.73
C PHE A 45 -6.06 -3.01 -8.47
N THR A 46 -5.58 -2.32 -9.52
CA THR A 46 -4.98 -0.98 -9.39
C THR A 46 -6.02 0.03 -8.92
N VAL A 47 -7.23 0.00 -9.46
CA VAL A 47 -8.33 0.89 -9.05
C VAL A 47 -8.69 0.64 -7.57
N LEU A 48 -8.89 -0.63 -7.17
CA LEU A 48 -9.21 -0.99 -5.79
C LEU A 48 -8.09 -0.61 -4.81
N LEU A 49 -6.83 -0.87 -5.18
CA LEU A 49 -5.68 -0.49 -4.37
C LEU A 49 -5.55 1.03 -4.24
N GLY A 50 -5.77 1.78 -5.32
CA GLY A 50 -5.71 3.24 -5.33
C GLY A 50 -6.81 3.87 -4.48
N LEU A 51 -8.07 3.45 -4.65
CA LEU A 51 -9.19 3.94 -3.86
C LEU A 51 -9.02 3.64 -2.37
N SER A 52 -8.62 2.41 -2.03
CA SER A 52 -8.36 2.05 -0.64
C SER A 52 -7.19 2.83 -0.04
N ASN A 53 -6.13 3.14 -0.81
CA ASN A 53 -5.03 3.98 -0.34
C ASN A 53 -5.45 5.41 -0.07
N GLY A 54 -6.12 6.03 -1.04
CA GLY A 54 -6.56 7.41 -0.93
C GLY A 54 -7.48 7.58 0.28
N TYR A 55 -8.48 6.71 0.41
CA TYR A 55 -9.45 6.83 1.50
C TYR A 55 -8.83 6.55 2.89
N LEU A 56 -8.21 5.39 3.08
CA LEU A 56 -7.64 5.01 4.39
C LEU A 56 -6.45 5.89 4.77
N GLY A 57 -5.58 6.24 3.80
CA GLY A 57 -4.41 7.08 4.02
C GLY A 57 -4.80 8.48 4.46
N THR A 58 -5.76 9.12 3.77
CA THR A 58 -6.24 10.45 4.17
C THR A 58 -6.96 10.40 5.52
N LEU A 59 -7.78 9.37 5.78
CA LEU A 59 -8.43 9.21 7.09
C LEU A 59 -7.41 9.16 8.23
N VAL A 60 -6.37 8.34 8.09
CA VAL A 60 -5.33 8.23 9.13
C VAL A 60 -4.62 9.57 9.32
N MET A 61 -4.22 10.24 8.24
CA MET A 61 -3.45 11.48 8.35
C MET A 61 -4.26 12.67 8.88
N VAL A 62 -5.57 12.71 8.60
CA VAL A 62 -6.46 13.79 9.08
C VAL A 62 -6.92 13.54 10.52
N TYR A 63 -7.26 12.31 10.88
CA TYR A 63 -7.80 11.99 12.20
C TYR A 63 -6.72 11.64 13.24
N GLY A 64 -5.52 11.22 12.82
CA GLY A 64 -4.42 10.87 13.72
C GLY A 64 -3.98 12.02 14.64
N PRO A 65 -3.66 13.21 14.10
CA PRO A 65 -3.32 14.37 14.92
C PRO A 65 -4.50 14.86 15.78
N LYS A 66 -5.75 14.68 15.31
CA LYS A 66 -6.97 15.14 16.02
C LYS A 66 -7.28 14.36 17.29
N ILE A 67 -6.77 13.13 17.43
CA ILE A 67 -6.98 12.33 18.65
C ILE A 67 -5.89 12.59 19.71
N MET A 68 -4.88 13.39 19.40
CA MET A 68 -3.79 13.75 20.32
C MET A 68 -4.12 15.04 21.08
N PRO A 69 -3.51 15.26 22.26
CA PRO A 69 -3.55 16.56 22.93
C PRO A 69 -3.08 17.68 21.99
N LYS A 70 -3.67 18.88 22.12
CA LYS A 70 -3.39 20.00 21.20
C LYS A 70 -1.92 20.37 21.15
N GLU A 71 -1.21 20.22 22.28
CA GLU A 71 0.22 20.51 22.37
C GLU A 71 1.08 19.51 21.57
N LEU A 72 0.57 18.30 21.32
CA LEU A 72 1.29 17.22 20.64
C LEU A 72 0.74 16.91 19.23
N ALA A 73 -0.39 17.53 18.86
CA ALA A 73 -1.05 17.27 17.58
C ALA A 73 -0.14 17.60 16.38
N GLU A 74 0.55 18.74 16.42
CA GLU A 74 1.48 19.15 15.35
C GLU A 74 2.66 18.18 15.23
N ALA A 75 3.33 17.89 16.35
CA ALA A 75 4.45 16.94 16.40
C ALA A 75 4.03 15.54 15.91
N SER A 76 2.83 15.08 16.28
CA SER A 76 2.27 13.82 15.79
C SER A 76 2.07 13.84 14.27
N GLY A 77 1.56 14.92 13.69
CA GLY A 77 1.43 15.06 12.23
C GLY A 77 2.77 14.98 11.49
N VAL A 78 3.82 15.59 12.05
CA VAL A 78 5.18 15.50 11.50
C VAL A 78 5.70 14.06 11.52
N VAL A 79 5.58 13.37 12.66
CA VAL A 79 6.02 11.97 12.80
C VAL A 79 5.23 11.05 11.86
N MET A 80 3.92 11.25 11.72
CA MET A 80 3.10 10.47 10.79
C MET A 80 3.53 10.68 9.33
N THR A 81 3.85 11.91 8.94
CA THR A 81 4.36 12.21 7.59
C THR A 81 5.74 11.60 7.36
N PHE A 82 6.62 11.61 8.37
CA PHE A 82 7.92 10.94 8.31
C PHE A 82 7.76 9.44 8.03
N TYR A 83 6.89 8.74 8.76
CA TYR A 83 6.65 7.31 8.53
C TYR A 83 6.02 7.02 7.17
N LEU A 84 5.17 7.92 6.67
CA LEU A 84 4.64 7.81 5.30
C LEU A 84 5.77 7.86 4.27
N MET A 85 6.67 8.84 4.38
CA MET A 85 7.81 8.98 3.47
C MET A 85 8.79 7.81 3.59
N LEU A 86 9.03 7.33 4.80
CA LEU A 86 9.84 6.13 5.04
C LEU A 86 9.22 4.91 4.36
N GLY A 87 7.91 4.72 4.48
CA GLY A 87 7.19 3.63 3.83
C GLY A 87 7.27 3.71 2.30
N LEU A 88 7.19 4.91 1.72
CA LEU A 88 7.38 5.12 0.28
C LEU A 88 8.82 4.80 -0.17
N ALA A 89 9.82 5.24 0.60
CA ALA A 89 11.23 4.95 0.30
C ALA A 89 11.53 3.45 0.36
N VAL A 90 11.10 2.77 1.43
CA VAL A 90 11.26 1.32 1.58
C VAL A 90 10.50 0.58 0.47
N GLY A 91 9.25 0.98 0.17
CA GLY A 91 8.45 0.39 -0.90
C GLY A 91 9.12 0.51 -2.28
N SER A 92 9.72 1.67 -2.58
CA SER A 92 10.49 1.89 -3.81
C SER A 92 11.70 0.96 -3.90
N ALA A 93 12.50 0.87 -2.82
CA ALA A 93 13.65 -0.03 -2.76
C ALA A 93 13.23 -1.52 -2.92
N CYS A 94 12.16 -1.93 -2.24
CA CYS A 94 11.60 -3.28 -2.37
C CYS A 94 11.10 -3.56 -3.80
N SER A 95 10.47 -2.59 -4.47
CA SER A 95 10.01 -2.75 -5.85
C SER A 95 11.17 -3.04 -6.80
N VAL A 96 12.29 -2.33 -6.65
CA VAL A 96 13.50 -2.58 -7.46
C VAL A 96 14.05 -3.98 -7.22
N LEU A 97 14.11 -4.42 -5.96
CA LEU A 97 14.52 -5.79 -5.60
C LEU A 97 13.60 -6.85 -6.20
N ILE A 98 12.28 -6.65 -6.13
CA ILE A 98 11.29 -7.57 -6.69
C ILE A 98 11.44 -7.68 -8.21
N VAL A 99 11.57 -6.55 -8.92
CA VAL A 99 11.76 -6.55 -10.39
C VAL A 99 13.08 -7.22 -10.78
N HIS A 100 14.13 -7.11 -9.97
CA HIS A 100 15.38 -7.83 -10.20
C HIS A 100 15.29 -9.34 -9.91
N LEU A 101 14.35 -9.78 -9.09
CA LEU A 101 14.18 -11.18 -8.69
C LEU A 101 13.24 -11.97 -9.64
N ILE A 102 12.28 -11.29 -10.29
CA ILE A 102 11.29 -11.88 -11.22
C ILE A 102 11.87 -11.98 -12.64
#